data_AF-X0S5A5-F1
#
_entry.id   AF-X0S5A5-F1
#
_cell.length_a   1.000
_cell.length_b   1.000
_cell.length_c   1.000
_cell.angle_alpha   90.00
_cell.angle_beta   90.00
_cell.angle_gamma   90.00
#
_symmetry.space_group_name_H-M   'P 1'
#
loop_
_entity.id
_entity.type
_entity.pdbx_description
1 polymer ?
#
loop_
_entity_poly.entity_id
_entity_poly.type
_entity_poly.pdbx_seq_one_letter_code
_entity_poly.pdbx_strand_id
1 'polypeptide(L)'
;GLAGAGYADAESLVSPETGFAAGAGAAAGGIAGPVILGAGRIAKKGVGALVNKAKQTFPNASGVPQKAVEQMAENSGLDDDMARYIFKGGKASTDPLYKEAVKQGIPEATINSIKALSRAEKDKVLRMLRVIKIGKGNTAFAKDNRAGDTVGARFEEVINYAGNINKKARMNLSNYVKKNLQGKPVDIDDALNDFISDIDDLGINVTASEKTGRAVTDTYGAAINRQDKTPLKNVIEHVSSVMDKGRPDAATAHRLKKVIDNNLVYDKATPMSTDSVNALRALRRKVDDALDTTYPEYNKFNTEIKDTIKQLKVVQKAAGSSFDINSPNAAKRLGTDVRALMANTKNRVPMMDAINGIEGVAKKYKMKPGASIKKLAYIVDDLEDIFGASSQTGFRPEITKGIKDAIKGGTSAIDMTENVVVKGIESGIEVLSDVDESQAFNILEQMLKR
;
A
#
# COMPACT_ATOMS: atom_id res chain seq x y z
N GLY A 1 -8.14 11.49 18.41
CA GLY A 1 -7.79 12.92 18.59
C GLY A 1 -6.64 13.31 17.68
N LEU A 2 -6.90 13.39 16.38
CA LEU A 2 -5.95 13.79 15.33
C LEU A 2 -6.40 15.07 14.62
N ALA A 3 -7.15 15.93 15.31
CA ALA A 3 -7.46 17.27 14.87
C ALA A 3 -6.36 18.22 15.37
N GLY A 4 -5.73 18.96 14.46
CA GLY A 4 -4.84 20.07 14.83
C GLY A 4 -3.34 19.79 14.73
N ALA A 5 -2.87 19.29 13.60
CA ALA A 5 -1.52 19.58 13.15
C ALA A 5 -1.60 19.82 11.64
N GLY A 6 -1.48 21.09 11.23
CA GLY A 6 -1.51 21.48 9.83
C GLY A 6 -0.53 20.61 9.03
N TYR A 7 -1.08 19.83 8.11
CA TYR A 7 -0.30 19.15 7.10
C TYR A 7 0.07 20.20 6.05
N ALA A 8 1.25 20.82 6.21
CA ALA A 8 1.95 21.43 5.10
C ALA A 8 2.63 20.29 4.30
N ASP A 9 1.92 19.83 3.28
CA ASP A 9 2.37 19.41 1.95
C ASP A 9 3.81 18.92 1.75
N ALA A 10 4.01 17.62 1.97
CA ALA A 10 5.10 16.86 1.35
C ALA A 10 4.71 16.35 -0.07
N GLU A 11 4.33 17.23 -0.99
CA GLU A 11 4.21 16.89 -2.43
C GLU A 11 5.44 17.43 -3.17
N SER A 12 6.49 16.60 -3.29
CA SER A 12 7.57 16.74 -4.33
C SER A 12 8.63 15.64 -4.30
N LEU A 13 8.26 14.38 -4.03
CA LEU A 13 9.21 13.24 -4.09
C LEU A 13 8.96 12.27 -5.25
N VAL A 14 8.43 12.78 -6.36
CA VAL A 14 8.44 12.04 -7.64
C VAL A 14 8.65 13.06 -8.76
N SER A 15 9.88 13.15 -9.28
CA SER A 15 10.08 13.49 -10.70
C SER A 15 10.06 12.18 -11.49
N PRO A 16 9.47 12.16 -12.71
CA PRO A 16 9.57 11.02 -13.59
C PRO A 16 10.93 11.05 -14.27
N GLU A 17 11.63 9.91 -14.25
CA GLU A 17 12.64 9.41 -15.21
C GLU A 17 13.86 8.76 -14.56
N THR A 18 14.23 7.60 -15.11
CA THR A 18 15.38 6.72 -14.83
C THR A 18 15.29 5.92 -13.51
N GLY A 19 15.56 4.62 -13.46
CA GLY A 19 16.01 3.64 -14.44
C GLY A 19 16.17 2.33 -13.66
N PHE A 20 15.73 1.22 -14.25
CA PHE A 20 15.94 -0.12 -13.73
C PHE A 20 17.45 -0.37 -13.52
N ALA A 21 17.91 -0.49 -12.28
CA ALA A 21 19.26 -0.92 -11.95
C ALA A 21 19.18 -2.18 -11.09
N ALA A 22 19.42 -3.32 -11.75
CA ALA A 22 19.67 -4.60 -11.10
C ALA A 22 21.10 -4.60 -10.52
N GLY A 23 21.23 -4.78 -9.22
CA GLY A 23 22.52 -4.93 -8.53
C GLY A 23 22.56 -6.24 -7.76
N ALA A 24 23.37 -7.18 -8.25
CA ALA A 24 23.70 -8.44 -7.60
C ALA A 24 24.69 -8.20 -6.46
N GLY A 25 24.49 -8.88 -5.33
CA GLY A 25 25.43 -8.90 -4.20
C GLY A 25 25.15 -10.09 -3.29
N ALA A 26 26.00 -11.11 -3.36
CA ALA A 26 25.94 -12.33 -2.58
C ALA A 26 26.42 -12.12 -1.14
N ALA A 27 25.75 -12.75 -0.17
CA ALA A 27 26.32 -13.06 1.13
C ALA A 27 25.71 -14.37 1.66
N ALA A 28 26.59 -15.35 1.85
CA ALA A 28 26.33 -16.69 2.37
C ALA A 28 26.17 -16.67 3.89
N GLY A 29 25.32 -17.55 4.42
CA GLY A 29 25.19 -17.81 5.86
C GLY A 29 23.85 -18.46 6.17
N GLY A 30 23.82 -19.79 6.21
CA GLY A 30 22.59 -20.57 6.34
C GLY A 30 21.97 -20.53 7.73
N ILE A 31 20.66 -20.74 7.79
CA ILE A 31 19.91 -21.58 8.73
C ILE A 31 18.58 -21.93 8.04
N ALA A 32 18.14 -23.18 8.21
CA ALA A 32 17.03 -23.82 7.51
C ALA A 32 15.66 -23.13 7.69
N GLY A 33 15.02 -22.82 6.56
CA GLY A 33 13.63 -22.39 6.42
C GLY A 33 13.25 -22.43 4.93
N PRO A 34 11.97 -22.65 4.57
CA PRO A 34 11.57 -22.80 3.17
C PRO A 34 11.86 -21.51 2.41
N VAL A 35 12.76 -21.61 1.43
CA VAL A 35 13.17 -20.54 0.54
C VAL A 35 12.03 -20.25 -0.43
N ILE A 36 11.34 -19.13 -0.24
CA ILE A 36 10.44 -18.56 -1.26
C ILE A 36 11.34 -17.78 -2.22
N LEU A 37 11.75 -18.42 -3.32
CA LEU A 37 12.46 -17.76 -4.42
C LEU A 37 11.46 -16.91 -5.22
N GLY A 38 11.76 -15.62 -5.33
CA GLY A 38 10.98 -14.69 -6.13
C GLY A 38 10.98 -15.09 -7.61
N ALA A 39 9.83 -14.85 -8.26
CA ALA A 39 9.60 -15.13 -9.67
C ALA A 39 10.59 -14.38 -10.57
N GLY A 40 11.64 -15.09 -11.00
CA GLY A 40 12.51 -14.71 -12.10
C GLY A 40 12.70 -15.95 -12.98
N ARG A 41 12.41 -15.82 -14.28
CA ARG A 41 12.52 -16.91 -15.26
C ARG A 41 13.91 -17.56 -15.19
N ILE A 42 13.99 -18.77 -14.61
CA ILE A 42 15.20 -19.59 -14.63
C ILE A 42 15.31 -20.22 -16.02
N ALA A 43 16.45 -20.01 -16.68
CA ALA A 43 16.75 -20.61 -17.96
C ALA A 43 16.74 -22.15 -17.88
N LYS A 44 16.13 -22.79 -18.89
CA LYS A 44 15.91 -24.25 -19.07
C LYS A 44 17.10 -25.18 -18.76
N LYS A 45 18.34 -24.68 -18.68
CA LYS A 45 19.56 -25.48 -18.45
C LYS A 45 19.93 -25.68 -16.97
N GLY A 46 19.34 -24.93 -16.02
CA GLY A 46 19.59 -25.11 -14.58
C GLY A 46 18.72 -26.17 -13.89
N VAL A 47 17.61 -26.56 -14.52
CA VAL A 47 16.61 -27.49 -13.95
C VAL A 47 17.17 -28.89 -13.73
N GLY A 48 18.05 -29.37 -14.63
CA GLY A 48 18.62 -30.73 -14.54
C GLY A 48 19.48 -30.97 -13.29
N ALA A 49 20.21 -29.95 -12.82
CA ALA A 49 21.05 -30.08 -11.62
C ALA A 49 20.22 -30.07 -10.32
N LEU A 50 19.13 -29.30 -10.29
CA LEU A 50 18.21 -29.24 -9.15
C LEU A 50 17.38 -30.52 -9.03
N VAL A 51 16.91 -31.05 -10.17
CA VAL A 51 16.17 -32.33 -10.27
C VAL A 51 17.05 -33.50 -9.83
N ASN A 52 18.33 -33.53 -10.20
CA ASN A 52 19.24 -34.58 -9.75
C ASN A 52 19.55 -34.51 -8.25
N LYS A 53 19.63 -33.31 -7.67
CA LYS A 53 19.82 -33.14 -6.22
C LYS A 53 18.56 -33.50 -5.42
N ALA A 54 17.36 -33.22 -5.95
CA ALA A 54 16.09 -33.66 -5.38
C ALA A 54 15.93 -35.19 -5.43
N LYS A 55 16.32 -35.84 -6.55
CA LYS A 55 16.32 -37.31 -6.71
C LYS A 55 17.29 -38.01 -5.75
N GLN A 56 18.46 -37.42 -5.49
CA GLN A 56 19.43 -37.97 -4.52
C GLN A 56 18.98 -37.83 -3.06
N THR A 57 18.11 -36.88 -2.75
CA THR A 57 17.66 -36.63 -1.37
C THR A 57 16.43 -37.48 -1.00
N PHE A 58 15.63 -37.95 -1.97
CA PHE A 58 14.38 -38.67 -1.69
C PHE A 58 14.12 -39.86 -2.65
N PRO A 59 14.75 -41.03 -2.43
CA PRO A 59 14.68 -42.17 -3.36
C PRO A 59 13.36 -42.95 -3.34
N ASN A 60 12.53 -42.80 -2.30
CA ASN A 60 11.36 -43.67 -2.04
C ASN A 60 10.01 -42.95 -2.16
N ALA A 61 9.77 -42.26 -3.28
CA ALA A 61 8.46 -41.69 -3.62
C ALA A 61 7.56 -42.73 -4.31
N SER A 62 7.28 -43.85 -3.64
CA SER A 62 6.31 -44.83 -4.16
C SER A 62 4.88 -44.39 -3.82
N GLY A 63 4.21 -43.76 -4.77
CA GLY A 63 2.76 -43.46 -4.69
C GLY A 63 2.33 -42.03 -5.05
N VAL A 64 3.26 -41.13 -5.36
CA VAL A 64 2.95 -39.76 -5.82
C VAL A 64 3.31 -39.68 -7.32
N PRO A 65 2.45 -39.13 -8.20
CA PRO A 65 2.86 -38.85 -9.57
C PRO A 65 4.09 -37.94 -9.54
N GLN A 66 5.19 -38.40 -10.11
CA GLN A 66 6.48 -37.70 -10.17
C GLN A 66 6.32 -36.23 -10.64
N LYS A 67 5.32 -36.00 -11.49
CA LYS A 67 4.87 -34.69 -11.98
C LYS A 67 4.43 -33.70 -10.89
N ALA A 68 3.75 -34.12 -9.83
CA ALA A 68 3.27 -33.20 -8.78
C ALA A 68 4.44 -32.60 -7.99
N VAL A 69 5.45 -33.44 -7.67
CA VAL A 69 6.69 -33.02 -6.99
C VAL A 69 7.54 -32.12 -7.89
N GLU A 70 7.59 -32.41 -9.19
CA GLU A 70 8.27 -31.58 -10.19
C GLU A 70 7.57 -30.21 -10.41
N GLN A 71 6.23 -30.18 -10.50
CA GLN A 71 5.44 -28.95 -10.63
C GLN A 71 5.52 -28.05 -9.39
N MET A 72 5.69 -28.61 -8.19
CA MET A 72 5.92 -27.84 -6.97
C MET A 72 7.27 -27.12 -6.94
N ALA A 73 8.32 -27.74 -7.50
CA ALA A 73 9.63 -27.11 -7.59
C ALA A 73 9.64 -25.95 -8.60
N GLU A 74 8.74 -25.98 -9.59
CA GLU A 74 8.65 -24.96 -10.65
C GLU A 74 7.61 -23.85 -10.37
N ASN A 75 6.46 -24.13 -9.72
CA ASN A 75 5.29 -23.24 -9.75
C ASN A 75 4.79 -22.68 -8.39
N SER A 76 5.58 -22.70 -7.33
CA SER A 76 5.24 -22.01 -6.05
C SER A 76 3.94 -22.49 -5.35
N GLY A 77 3.39 -23.65 -5.72
CA GLY A 77 2.20 -24.23 -5.08
C GLY A 77 0.86 -23.57 -5.45
N LEU A 78 0.77 -22.82 -6.56
CA LEU A 78 -0.45 -22.13 -7.00
C LEU A 78 -1.26 -22.89 -8.07
N ASP A 79 -0.90 -24.13 -8.38
CA ASP A 79 -1.63 -24.94 -9.37
C ASP A 79 -2.88 -25.56 -8.74
N ASP A 80 -4.03 -25.54 -9.42
CA ASP A 80 -5.30 -26.04 -8.87
C ASP A 80 -5.21 -27.53 -8.53
N ASP A 81 -4.40 -28.28 -9.28
CA ASP A 81 -4.10 -29.70 -9.05
C ASP A 81 -3.50 -29.97 -7.66
N MET A 82 -2.88 -28.97 -7.03
CA MET A 82 -2.30 -29.06 -5.68
C MET A 82 -3.34 -29.09 -4.56
N ALA A 83 -4.58 -28.68 -4.85
CA ALA A 83 -5.69 -28.71 -3.89
C ALA A 83 -5.97 -30.13 -3.35
N ARG A 84 -5.62 -31.17 -4.11
CA ARG A 84 -5.82 -32.60 -3.75
C ARG A 84 -4.89 -33.12 -2.65
N TYR A 85 -3.81 -32.41 -2.36
CA TYR A 85 -2.71 -32.93 -1.53
C TYR A 85 -2.49 -32.09 -0.26
N ILE A 86 -1.90 -32.72 0.76
CA ILE A 86 -1.31 -32.10 1.95
C ILE A 86 0.12 -32.59 2.11
N PHE A 87 0.98 -31.74 2.65
CA PHE A 87 2.40 -32.02 2.83
C PHE A 87 2.74 -32.10 4.30
N LYS A 88 3.17 -33.28 4.76
CA LYS A 88 3.67 -33.49 6.13
C LYS A 88 5.00 -34.20 6.07
N GLY A 89 6.04 -33.58 6.63
CA GLY A 89 7.38 -34.18 6.71
C GLY A 89 8.00 -34.53 5.35
N GLY A 90 7.75 -33.72 4.31
CA GLY A 90 8.28 -33.96 2.96
C GLY A 90 7.52 -35.00 2.13
N LYS A 91 6.41 -35.54 2.63
CA LYS A 91 5.54 -36.47 1.88
C LYS A 91 4.23 -35.80 1.51
N ALA A 92 3.84 -35.93 0.24
CA ALA A 92 2.51 -35.61 -0.24
C ALA A 92 1.55 -36.75 0.14
N SER A 93 0.44 -36.43 0.80
CA SER A 93 -0.67 -37.37 0.96
C SER A 93 -1.96 -36.69 0.49
N THR A 94 -2.93 -37.47 0.01
CA THR A 94 -4.25 -36.94 -0.36
C THR A 94 -4.88 -36.23 0.84
N ASP A 95 -5.43 -35.04 0.62
CA ASP A 95 -6.16 -34.34 1.67
C ASP A 95 -7.50 -35.05 1.92
N PRO A 96 -7.76 -35.56 3.14
CA PRO A 96 -9.02 -36.21 3.44
C PRO A 96 -10.23 -35.27 3.32
N LEU A 97 -10.05 -33.94 3.43
CA LEU A 97 -11.14 -32.98 3.27
C LEU A 97 -11.36 -32.54 1.83
N TYR A 98 -10.44 -32.81 0.90
CA TYR A 98 -10.53 -32.28 -0.46
C TYR A 98 -11.78 -32.79 -1.19
N LYS A 99 -12.01 -34.11 -1.17
CA LYS A 99 -13.15 -34.72 -1.88
C LYS A 99 -14.48 -34.16 -1.37
N GLU A 100 -14.59 -34.01 -0.05
CA GLU A 100 -15.79 -33.46 0.57
C GLU A 100 -15.92 -31.97 0.27
N ALA A 101 -14.83 -31.19 0.32
CA ALA A 101 -14.86 -29.76 0.00
C ALA A 101 -15.34 -29.49 -1.44
N VAL A 102 -14.81 -30.23 -2.42
CA VAL A 102 -15.23 -30.13 -3.83
C VAL A 102 -16.69 -30.56 -4.00
N LYS A 103 -17.11 -31.64 -3.33
CA LYS A 103 -18.51 -32.10 -3.33
C LYS A 103 -19.46 -31.02 -2.80
N GLN A 104 -19.04 -30.27 -1.78
CA GLN A 104 -19.80 -29.15 -1.22
C GLN A 104 -19.65 -27.83 -2.01
N GLY A 105 -19.15 -27.87 -3.25
CA GLY A 105 -19.09 -26.71 -4.13
C GLY A 105 -17.96 -25.71 -3.82
N ILE A 106 -16.98 -26.07 -3.00
CA ILE A 106 -15.83 -25.21 -2.71
C ILE A 106 -14.83 -25.34 -3.88
N PRO A 107 -14.45 -24.23 -4.56
CA PRO A 107 -13.50 -24.28 -5.68
C PRO A 107 -12.12 -24.79 -5.26
N GLU A 108 -11.45 -25.52 -6.16
CA GLU A 108 -10.10 -26.05 -5.93
C GLU A 108 -9.08 -24.93 -5.64
N ALA A 109 -9.18 -23.80 -6.35
CA ALA A 109 -8.38 -22.60 -6.12
C ALA A 109 -8.53 -22.04 -4.69
N THR A 110 -9.75 -22.02 -4.16
CA THR A 110 -10.03 -21.57 -2.78
C THR A 110 -9.46 -22.56 -1.76
N ILE A 111 -9.61 -23.86 -2.00
CA ILE A 111 -9.02 -24.93 -1.16
C ILE A 111 -7.50 -24.74 -1.08
N ASN A 112 -6.84 -24.54 -2.22
CA ASN A 112 -5.40 -24.33 -2.28
C ASN A 112 -4.98 -23.02 -1.58
N SER A 113 -5.72 -21.94 -1.82
CA SER A 113 -5.48 -20.64 -1.18
C SER A 113 -5.55 -20.72 0.35
N ILE A 114 -6.55 -21.44 0.89
CA ILE A 114 -6.71 -21.68 2.33
C ILE A 114 -5.55 -22.48 2.92
N LYS A 115 -5.03 -23.48 2.19
CA LYS A 115 -3.88 -24.27 2.62
C LYS A 115 -2.60 -23.45 2.68
N ALA A 116 -2.44 -22.49 1.76
CA ALA A 116 -1.29 -21.61 1.68
C ALA A 116 -1.30 -20.47 2.72
N LEU A 117 -2.33 -20.37 3.55
CA LEU A 117 -2.43 -19.37 4.60
C LEU A 117 -1.50 -19.70 5.79
N SER A 118 -0.83 -18.67 6.28
CA SER A 118 -0.15 -18.69 7.58
C SER A 118 -1.16 -18.81 8.72
N ARG A 119 -0.69 -19.16 9.93
CA ARG A 119 -1.57 -19.29 11.11
C ARG A 119 -2.35 -18.01 11.41
N ALA A 120 -1.69 -16.85 11.33
CA ALA A 120 -2.33 -15.55 11.57
C ALA A 120 -3.42 -15.24 10.54
N GLU A 121 -3.23 -15.68 9.28
CA GLU A 121 -4.23 -15.54 8.22
C GLU A 121 -5.41 -16.47 8.45
N LYS A 122 -5.16 -17.73 8.79
CA LYS A 122 -6.21 -18.71 9.13
C LYS A 122 -7.12 -18.20 10.25
N ASP A 123 -6.56 -17.59 11.30
CA ASP A 123 -7.33 -17.01 12.40
C ASP A 123 -8.23 -15.84 11.94
N LYS A 124 -7.80 -15.04 10.94
CA LYS A 124 -8.60 -13.96 10.35
C LYS A 124 -9.70 -14.54 9.45
N VAL A 125 -9.40 -15.55 8.65
CA VAL A 125 -10.39 -16.22 7.80
C VAL A 125 -11.44 -16.97 8.63
N LEU A 126 -11.06 -17.59 9.75
CA LEU A 126 -12.02 -18.17 10.70
C LEU A 126 -13.01 -17.14 11.26
N ARG A 127 -12.55 -15.91 11.50
CA ARG A 127 -13.45 -14.81 11.90
C ARG A 127 -14.39 -14.41 10.77
N MET A 128 -13.90 -14.31 9.54
CA MET A 128 -14.73 -14.04 8.36
C MET A 128 -15.82 -15.08 8.20
N LEU A 129 -15.44 -16.36 8.25
CA LEU A 129 -16.36 -17.49 8.14
C LEU A 129 -17.45 -17.45 9.23
N ARG A 130 -17.06 -17.12 10.48
CA ARG A 130 -18.01 -16.93 11.58
C ARG A 130 -18.97 -15.77 11.34
N VAL A 131 -18.49 -14.64 10.84
CA VAL A 131 -19.33 -13.47 10.53
C VAL A 131 -20.37 -13.83 9.47
N ILE A 132 -19.98 -14.55 8.41
CA ILE A 132 -20.90 -15.03 7.38
C ILE A 132 -21.94 -15.97 8.00
N LYS A 133 -21.49 -16.99 8.75
CA LYS A 133 -22.36 -17.99 9.39
C LYS A 133 -23.41 -17.34 10.30
N ILE A 134 -23.02 -16.38 11.15
CA ILE A 134 -23.95 -15.65 12.02
C ILE A 134 -24.88 -14.77 11.18
N GLY A 135 -24.35 -14.06 10.18
CA GLY A 135 -25.13 -13.17 9.33
C GLY A 135 -26.26 -13.85 8.58
N LYS A 136 -26.07 -15.10 8.14
CA LYS A 136 -27.14 -15.88 7.49
C LYS A 136 -28.31 -16.20 8.43
N GLY A 137 -28.03 -16.41 9.72
CA GLY A 137 -29.07 -16.62 10.74
C GLY A 137 -29.62 -15.34 11.35
N ASN A 138 -28.98 -14.18 11.13
CA ASN A 138 -29.33 -12.92 11.76
C ASN A 138 -29.10 -11.73 10.82
N THR A 139 -30.17 -11.28 10.17
CA THR A 139 -30.15 -10.18 9.20
C THR A 139 -29.77 -8.83 9.82
N ALA A 140 -30.12 -8.59 11.10
CA ALA A 140 -29.72 -7.38 11.81
C ALA A 140 -28.19 -7.36 12.02
N PHE A 141 -27.61 -8.48 12.45
CA PHE A 141 -26.16 -8.62 12.58
C PHE A 141 -25.44 -8.40 11.23
N ALA A 142 -25.99 -8.95 10.15
CA ALA A 142 -25.35 -8.91 8.83
C ALA A 142 -25.36 -7.53 8.16
N LYS A 143 -26.23 -6.61 8.59
CA LYS A 143 -26.23 -5.21 8.14
C LYS A 143 -24.99 -4.47 8.64
N ASP A 144 -24.58 -4.75 9.87
CA ASP A 144 -23.50 -4.02 10.54
C ASP A 144 -22.16 -4.74 10.53
N ASN A 145 -22.15 -6.04 10.22
CA ASN A 145 -20.96 -6.88 10.25
C ASN A 145 -20.81 -7.63 8.93
N ARG A 146 -19.68 -7.38 8.25
CA ARG A 146 -19.31 -8.03 7.01
C ARG A 146 -17.99 -8.77 7.18
N ALA A 147 -17.82 -9.86 6.43
CA ALA A 147 -16.54 -10.56 6.41
C ALA A 147 -15.39 -9.63 5.98
N GLY A 148 -15.67 -8.73 5.02
CA GLY A 148 -14.75 -7.70 4.55
C GLY A 148 -14.25 -6.75 5.64
N ASP A 149 -15.00 -6.56 6.74
CA ASP A 149 -14.57 -5.72 7.87
C ASP A 149 -13.31 -6.30 8.53
N THR A 150 -13.10 -7.61 8.45
CA THR A 150 -11.86 -8.25 8.97
C THR A 150 -10.65 -7.87 8.11
N VAL A 151 -10.83 -7.72 6.79
CA VAL A 151 -9.78 -7.24 5.87
C VAL A 151 -9.49 -5.77 6.18
N GLY A 152 -10.55 -4.96 6.29
CA GLY A 152 -10.46 -3.54 6.58
C GLY A 152 -9.79 -3.24 7.92
N ALA A 153 -10.12 -4.00 8.97
CA ALA A 153 -9.47 -3.90 10.28
C ALA A 153 -7.97 -4.22 10.22
N ARG A 154 -7.57 -5.20 9.39
CA ARG A 154 -6.15 -5.48 9.16
C ARG A 154 -5.48 -4.33 8.41
N PHE A 155 -6.14 -3.75 7.42
CA PHE A 155 -5.60 -2.62 6.68
C PHE A 155 -5.41 -1.41 7.60
N GLU A 156 -6.42 -1.08 8.40
CA GLU A 156 -6.35 -0.04 9.43
C GLU A 156 -5.19 -0.27 10.41
N GLU A 157 -5.00 -1.50 10.89
CA GLU A 157 -3.89 -1.86 11.79
C GLU A 157 -2.52 -1.49 11.19
N VAL A 158 -2.31 -1.78 9.90
CA VAL A 158 -1.06 -1.49 9.19
C VAL A 158 -0.89 0.01 8.97
N ILE A 159 -1.97 0.72 8.61
CA ILE A 159 -1.97 2.19 8.48
C ILE A 159 -1.63 2.86 9.81
N ASN A 160 -2.29 2.46 10.89
CA ASN A 160 -2.07 2.98 12.24
C ASN A 160 -0.65 2.69 12.73
N TYR A 161 -0.09 1.51 12.40
CA TYR A 161 1.30 1.20 12.69
C TYR A 161 2.25 2.19 11.99
N ALA A 162 2.10 2.40 10.68
CA ALA A 162 2.92 3.35 9.92
C ALA A 162 2.76 4.80 10.44
N GLY A 163 1.52 5.20 10.78
CA GLY A 163 1.23 6.50 11.38
C GLY A 163 1.93 6.69 12.74
N ASN A 164 1.97 5.65 13.56
CA ASN A 164 2.68 5.68 14.84
C ASN A 164 4.20 5.79 14.67
N ILE A 165 4.78 5.11 13.67
CA ILE A 165 6.21 5.29 13.32
C ILE A 165 6.47 6.73 12.88
N ASN A 166 5.64 7.28 11.98
CA ASN A 166 5.77 8.67 11.53
C ASN A 166 5.74 9.65 12.72
N LYS A 167 4.75 9.49 13.60
CA LYS A 167 4.59 10.35 14.79
C LYS A 167 5.81 10.26 15.71
N LYS A 168 6.31 9.05 15.99
CA LYS A 168 7.51 8.85 16.81
C LYS A 168 8.75 9.48 16.16
N ALA A 169 8.96 9.28 14.86
CA ALA A 169 10.07 9.86 14.13
C ALA A 169 10.03 11.40 14.15
N ARG A 170 8.85 12.03 13.98
CA ARG A 170 8.69 13.49 14.11
C ARG A 170 9.05 14.00 15.51
N MET A 171 8.61 13.31 16.56
CA MET A 171 8.95 13.68 17.95
C MET A 171 10.45 13.52 18.20
N ASN A 172 11.05 12.42 17.75
CA ASN A 172 12.48 12.16 17.88
C ASN A 172 13.32 13.20 17.14
N LEU A 173 12.95 13.52 15.90
CA LEU A 173 13.58 14.57 15.10
C LEU A 173 13.50 15.93 15.82
N SER A 174 12.32 16.31 16.30
CA SER A 174 12.14 17.57 17.04
C SER A 174 12.99 17.62 18.31
N ASN A 175 13.11 16.51 19.04
CA ASN A 175 13.92 16.44 20.25
C ASN A 175 15.41 16.49 19.93
N TYR A 176 15.84 15.78 18.90
CA TYR A 176 17.23 15.77 18.42
C TYR A 176 17.66 17.16 17.94
N VAL A 177 16.84 17.85 17.15
CA VAL A 177 17.11 19.24 16.71
C VAL A 177 17.32 20.16 17.92
N LYS A 178 16.47 20.05 18.95
CA LYS A 178 16.55 20.90 20.14
C LYS A 178 17.79 20.62 21.00
N LYS A 179 18.20 19.36 21.14
CA LYS A 179 19.25 18.95 22.07
C LYS A 179 20.63 18.82 21.43
N ASN A 180 20.68 18.50 20.14
CA ASN A 180 21.90 18.03 19.48
C ASN A 180 22.36 18.91 18.32
N LEU A 181 21.47 19.71 17.72
CA LEU A 181 21.80 20.52 16.54
C LEU A 181 21.99 22.02 16.82
N GLN A 182 21.69 22.47 18.03
CA GLN A 182 21.93 23.87 18.42
C GLN A 182 23.43 24.14 18.49
N GLY A 183 23.88 25.20 17.82
CA GLY A 183 25.29 25.59 17.75
C GLY A 183 26.18 24.60 16.99
N LYS A 184 25.63 23.57 16.34
CA LYS A 184 26.40 22.66 15.50
C LYS A 184 26.47 23.18 14.07
N PRO A 185 27.66 23.27 13.47
CA PRO A 185 27.81 23.87 12.15
C PRO A 185 27.21 22.97 11.07
N VAL A 186 26.57 23.56 10.07
CA VAL A 186 26.22 22.88 8.83
C VAL A 186 26.56 23.82 7.68
N ASP A 187 27.12 23.27 6.61
CA ASP A 187 27.40 24.07 5.43
C ASP A 187 26.18 24.05 4.52
N ILE A 188 25.58 25.22 4.30
CA ILE A 188 24.48 25.42 3.36
C ILE A 188 24.74 26.62 2.45
N ASP A 189 25.99 27.12 2.40
CA ASP A 189 26.30 28.38 1.70
C ASP A 189 25.98 28.27 0.21
N ASP A 190 26.32 27.15 -0.42
CA ASP A 190 25.95 26.84 -1.81
C ASP A 190 24.42 26.85 -2.01
N ALA A 191 23.67 26.27 -1.06
CA ALA A 191 22.21 26.25 -1.14
C ALA A 191 21.60 27.65 -1.07
N LEU A 192 22.17 28.53 -0.25
CA LEU A 192 21.72 29.93 -0.11
C LEU A 192 22.09 30.73 -1.37
N ASN A 193 23.33 30.62 -1.85
CA ASN A 193 23.80 31.34 -3.03
C ASN A 193 23.02 30.96 -4.28
N ASP A 194 22.78 29.67 -4.49
CA ASP A 194 21.99 29.18 -5.62
C ASP A 194 20.54 29.68 -5.54
N PHE A 195 19.95 29.74 -4.34
CA PHE A 195 18.62 30.31 -4.19
C PHE A 195 18.57 31.80 -4.51
N ILE A 196 19.60 32.58 -4.12
CA ILE A 196 19.69 33.99 -4.49
C ILE A 196 19.79 34.15 -6.01
N SER A 197 20.55 33.28 -6.70
CA SER A 197 20.59 33.26 -8.16
C SER A 197 19.23 32.91 -8.77
N ASP A 198 18.56 31.88 -8.26
CA ASP A 198 17.26 31.41 -8.77
C ASP A 198 16.18 32.51 -8.67
N ILE A 199 16.20 33.35 -7.63
CA ILE A 199 15.23 34.45 -7.47
C ILE A 199 15.64 35.72 -8.22
N ASP A 200 16.93 35.94 -8.46
CA ASP A 200 17.43 37.03 -9.29
C ASP A 200 17.00 36.83 -10.76
N ASP A 201 17.02 35.58 -11.23
CA ASP A 201 16.48 35.18 -12.54
C ASP A 201 14.97 35.47 -12.68
N LEU A 202 14.24 35.54 -11.55
CA LEU A 202 12.83 35.94 -11.49
C LEU A 202 12.65 37.48 -11.43
N GLY A 203 13.74 38.23 -11.45
CA GLY A 203 13.79 39.68 -11.31
C GLY A 203 13.64 40.18 -9.87
N ILE A 204 13.83 39.31 -8.87
CA ILE A 204 13.81 39.70 -7.45
C ILE A 204 15.23 40.04 -7.01
N ASN A 205 15.52 41.33 -6.93
CA ASN A 205 16.81 41.79 -6.47
C ASN A 205 16.85 41.80 -4.93
N VAL A 206 17.88 41.19 -4.35
CA VAL A 206 18.13 41.23 -2.91
C VAL A 206 19.23 42.25 -2.64
N THR A 207 18.87 43.38 -2.02
CA THR A 207 19.78 44.48 -1.71
C THR A 207 19.89 44.69 -0.21
N ALA A 208 20.99 45.25 0.29
CA ALA A 208 21.08 45.62 1.71
C ALA A 208 20.35 46.94 1.96
N SER A 209 19.49 46.98 2.97
CA SER A 209 18.86 48.22 3.45
C SER A 209 19.92 49.21 3.91
N GLU A 210 19.98 50.40 3.31
CA GLU A 210 20.86 51.48 3.77
C GLU A 210 20.60 51.90 5.23
N LYS A 211 19.37 51.70 5.72
CA LYS A 211 18.96 52.10 7.08
C LYS A 211 19.20 51.04 8.15
N THR A 212 19.19 49.76 7.78
CA THR A 212 19.20 48.66 8.76
C THR A 212 20.27 47.62 8.50
N GLY A 213 20.97 47.68 7.36
CA GLY A 213 21.91 46.67 6.89
C GLY A 213 21.27 45.32 6.51
N ARG A 214 19.98 45.13 6.78
CA ARG A 214 19.25 43.88 6.48
C ARG A 214 18.89 43.80 5.01
N ALA A 215 18.82 42.59 4.47
CA ALA A 215 18.34 42.41 3.12
C ALA A 215 16.91 42.93 2.93
N VAL A 216 16.70 43.67 1.85
CA VAL A 216 15.44 44.16 1.34
C VAL A 216 15.26 43.57 -0.05
N THR A 217 14.09 43.00 -0.27
CA THR A 217 13.70 42.53 -1.60
C THR A 217 13.11 43.67 -2.38
N ASP A 218 13.71 43.99 -3.52
CA ASP A 218 13.04 44.78 -4.54
C ASP A 218 12.32 43.84 -5.50
N THR A 219 11.01 44.02 -5.60
CA THR A 219 10.14 43.27 -6.52
C THR A 219 9.56 44.18 -7.59
N TYR A 220 10.03 45.43 -7.68
CA TYR A 220 9.63 46.38 -8.70
C TYR A 220 10.22 45.95 -10.05
N GLY A 221 9.35 45.63 -11.00
CA GLY A 221 9.75 45.09 -12.31
C GLY A 221 10.00 43.57 -12.33
N ALA A 222 9.93 42.88 -11.19
CA ALA A 222 10.05 41.42 -11.14
C ALA A 222 8.91 40.73 -11.89
N ALA A 223 9.23 39.72 -12.70
CA ALA A 223 8.27 38.94 -13.50
C ALA A 223 7.53 37.89 -12.64
N ILE A 224 7.12 38.27 -11.44
CA ILE A 224 6.48 37.38 -10.46
C ILE A 224 5.01 37.72 -10.25
N ASN A 225 4.20 36.70 -10.06
CA ASN A 225 2.77 36.90 -9.82
C ASN A 225 2.51 37.39 -8.39
N ARG A 226 1.36 38.03 -8.16
CA ARG A 226 0.99 38.58 -6.84
C ARG A 226 1.02 37.51 -5.73
N GLN A 227 0.64 36.28 -6.06
CA GLN A 227 0.62 35.16 -5.12
C GLN A 227 2.01 34.64 -4.73
N ASP A 228 3.06 34.95 -5.51
CA ASP A 228 4.44 34.54 -5.24
C ASP A 228 5.12 35.49 -4.25
N LYS A 229 4.71 36.76 -4.25
CA LYS A 229 5.38 37.85 -3.51
C LYS A 229 5.51 37.57 -2.01
N THR A 230 4.42 37.23 -1.33
CA THR A 230 4.44 37.02 0.11
C THR A 230 5.21 35.74 0.50
N PRO A 231 4.96 34.57 -0.11
CA PRO A 231 5.77 33.38 0.11
C PRO A 231 7.28 33.59 -0.07
N LEU A 232 7.70 34.16 -1.19
CA LEU A 232 9.11 34.37 -1.49
C LEU A 232 9.73 35.37 -0.53
N LYS A 233 9.07 36.49 -0.26
CA LYS A 233 9.53 37.49 0.70
C LYS A 233 9.82 36.86 2.07
N ASN A 234 8.90 36.05 2.60
CA ASN A 234 9.07 35.41 3.90
C ASN A 234 10.30 34.48 3.95
N VAL A 235 10.58 33.76 2.86
CA VAL A 235 11.74 32.87 2.77
C VAL A 235 13.03 33.67 2.61
N ILE A 236 13.03 34.70 1.76
CA ILE A 236 14.19 35.57 1.52
C ILE A 236 14.60 36.31 2.80
N GLU A 237 13.65 36.85 3.55
CA GLU A 237 13.92 37.47 4.86
C GLU A 237 14.59 36.48 5.82
N HIS A 238 14.17 35.21 5.80
CA HIS A 238 14.79 34.18 6.64
C HIS A 238 16.19 33.81 6.17
N VAL A 239 16.39 33.60 4.86
CA VAL A 239 17.71 33.35 4.24
C VAL A 239 18.69 34.47 4.58
N SER A 240 18.24 35.71 4.45
CA SER A 240 19.05 36.89 4.76
C SER A 240 19.42 36.97 6.23
N SER A 241 18.46 36.72 7.13
CA SER A 241 18.77 36.63 8.57
C SER A 241 19.74 35.49 8.90
N VAL A 242 19.80 34.44 8.09
CA VAL A 242 20.76 33.35 8.26
C VAL A 242 22.15 33.80 7.83
N MET A 243 22.28 34.41 6.64
CA MET A 243 23.56 34.92 6.12
C MET A 243 24.16 36.02 7.01
N ASP A 244 23.33 36.96 7.50
CA ASP A 244 23.77 38.09 8.35
C ASP A 244 24.41 37.63 9.67
N LYS A 245 24.03 36.44 10.17
CA LYS A 245 24.50 35.91 11.46
C LYS A 245 25.79 35.07 11.34
N GLY A 246 26.35 34.95 10.14
CA GLY A 246 27.49 34.08 9.85
C GLY A 246 27.07 32.63 9.59
N ARG A 247 27.98 31.66 9.82
CA ARG A 247 27.72 30.25 9.48
C ARG A 247 26.50 29.71 10.24
N PRO A 248 25.43 29.25 9.56
CA PRO A 248 24.24 28.73 10.20
C PRO A 248 24.53 27.51 11.07
N ASP A 249 23.84 27.43 12.21
CA ASP A 249 23.74 26.16 12.93
C ASP A 249 22.70 25.24 12.27
N ALA A 250 22.86 23.93 12.48
CA ALA A 250 21.99 22.90 11.93
C ALA A 250 20.54 23.03 12.40
N ALA A 251 20.33 23.55 13.61
CA ALA A 251 18.98 23.87 14.09
C ALA A 251 18.32 24.99 13.26
N THR A 252 19.07 25.98 12.82
CA THR A 252 18.62 27.09 11.98
C THR A 252 18.35 26.63 10.55
N ALA A 253 19.21 25.79 9.98
CA ALA A 253 18.95 25.13 8.70
C ALA A 253 17.65 24.30 8.72
N HIS A 254 17.38 23.55 9.81
CA HIS A 254 16.11 22.84 9.97
C HIS A 254 14.90 23.78 10.10
N ARG A 255 15.05 24.95 10.73
CA ARG A 255 13.98 25.96 10.78
C ARG A 255 13.72 26.56 9.41
N LEU A 256 14.76 26.86 8.64
CA LEU A 256 14.65 27.34 7.25
C LEU A 256 13.81 26.35 6.41
N LYS A 257 14.07 25.04 6.52
CA LYS A 257 13.21 24.02 5.88
C LYS A 257 11.73 24.16 6.23
N LYS A 258 11.40 24.42 7.49
CA LYS A 258 10.01 24.62 7.95
C LYS A 258 9.41 25.92 7.42
N VAL A 259 10.20 26.99 7.35
CA VAL A 259 9.78 28.26 6.76
C VAL A 259 9.44 28.05 5.28
N ILE A 260 10.27 27.31 4.54
CA ILE A 260 10.00 26.97 3.15
C ILE A 260 8.71 26.15 3.02
N ASP A 261 8.55 25.09 3.83
CA ASP A 261 7.34 24.24 3.81
C ASP A 261 6.06 25.05 4.05
N ASN A 262 6.09 25.98 5.00
CA ASN A 262 4.93 26.81 5.35
C ASN A 262 4.57 27.84 4.26
N ASN A 263 5.53 28.18 3.39
CA ASN A 263 5.34 29.17 2.33
C ASN A 263 5.16 28.52 0.95
N LEU A 264 5.36 27.22 0.81
CA LEU A 264 5.13 26.52 -0.45
C LEU A 264 3.62 26.36 -0.68
N VAL A 265 3.05 27.18 -1.57
CA VAL A 265 1.61 27.21 -1.85
C VAL A 265 1.32 26.63 -3.24
N TYR A 266 0.92 25.36 -3.29
CA TYR A 266 0.65 24.63 -4.53
C TYR A 266 -0.85 24.32 -4.74
N ASP A 267 -1.58 23.94 -3.68
CA ASP A 267 -2.95 23.42 -3.79
C ASP A 267 -4.05 24.45 -3.48
N LYS A 268 -3.79 25.73 -3.74
CA LYS A 268 -4.79 26.80 -3.58
C LYS A 268 -5.40 27.18 -4.91
N ALA A 269 -6.59 27.79 -4.86
CA ALA A 269 -7.27 28.38 -6.03
C ALA A 269 -6.38 29.37 -6.81
N THR A 270 -5.35 29.92 -6.16
CA THR A 270 -4.28 30.71 -6.77
C THR A 270 -2.92 30.11 -6.40
N PRO A 271 -2.41 29.16 -7.20
CA PRO A 271 -1.13 28.52 -6.94
C PRO A 271 0.03 29.46 -7.27
N MET A 272 1.15 29.27 -6.59
CA MET A 272 2.41 29.95 -6.94
C MET A 272 2.86 29.59 -8.36
N SER A 273 3.63 30.46 -9.00
CA SER A 273 4.28 30.15 -10.28
C SER A 273 5.21 28.94 -10.15
N THR A 274 5.31 28.17 -11.24
CA THR A 274 6.15 26.97 -11.29
C THR A 274 7.61 27.29 -10.96
N ASP A 275 8.14 28.41 -11.43
CA ASP A 275 9.53 28.79 -11.20
C ASP A 275 9.78 29.16 -9.74
N SER A 276 8.87 29.91 -9.11
CA SER A 276 8.95 30.20 -7.66
C SER A 276 8.90 28.94 -6.81
N VAL A 277 8.03 27.98 -7.17
CA VAL A 277 7.95 26.68 -6.50
C VAL A 277 9.25 25.89 -6.69
N ASN A 278 9.83 25.92 -7.89
CA ASN A 278 11.07 25.22 -8.18
C ASN A 278 12.25 25.78 -7.39
N ALA A 279 12.40 27.10 -7.31
CA ALA A 279 13.43 27.77 -6.51
C ALA A 279 13.32 27.38 -5.03
N LEU A 280 12.11 27.44 -4.45
CA LEU A 280 11.88 27.03 -3.06
C LEU A 280 12.16 25.54 -2.83
N ARG A 281 11.79 24.66 -3.77
CA ARG A 281 12.08 23.23 -3.69
C ARG A 281 13.58 22.95 -3.82
N ALA A 282 14.29 23.66 -4.70
CA ALA A 282 15.73 23.53 -4.87
C ALA A 282 16.46 23.90 -3.58
N LEU A 283 16.17 25.07 -3.01
CA LEU A 283 16.69 25.49 -1.71
C LEU A 283 16.40 24.45 -0.63
N ARG A 284 15.14 24.03 -0.51
CA ARG A 284 14.72 23.02 0.49
C ARG A 284 15.52 21.73 0.36
N ARG A 285 15.70 21.20 -0.86
CA ARG A 285 16.42 19.95 -1.11
C ARG A 285 17.89 20.08 -0.73
N LYS A 286 18.58 21.13 -1.18
CA LYS A 286 20.00 21.34 -0.87
C LYS A 286 20.25 21.48 0.64
N VAL A 287 19.36 22.20 1.36
CA VAL A 287 19.41 22.29 2.83
C VAL A 287 19.14 20.94 3.50
N ASP A 288 18.20 20.14 2.96
CA ASP A 288 17.94 18.78 3.45
C ASP A 288 19.15 17.87 3.25
N ASP A 289 19.76 17.89 2.06
CA ASP A 289 20.93 17.09 1.71
C ASP A 289 22.13 17.41 2.61
N ALA A 290 22.37 18.69 2.89
CA ALA A 290 23.42 19.13 3.81
C ALA A 290 23.21 18.60 5.23
N LEU A 291 21.97 18.67 5.74
CA LEU A 291 21.59 18.15 7.06
C LEU A 291 21.68 16.61 7.10
N ASP A 292 21.18 15.93 6.09
CA ASP A 292 21.14 14.48 6.01
C ASP A 292 22.55 13.87 5.84
N THR A 293 23.45 14.58 5.16
CA THR A 293 24.85 14.17 4.99
C THR A 293 25.67 14.40 6.26
N THR A 294 25.45 15.53 6.93
CA THR A 294 26.25 15.93 8.11
C THR A 294 25.79 15.21 9.38
N TYR A 295 24.50 14.88 9.51
CA TYR A 295 23.90 14.35 10.74
C TYR A 295 23.16 13.02 10.49
N PRO A 296 23.82 11.86 10.66
CA PRO A 296 23.23 10.55 10.40
C PRO A 296 21.94 10.26 11.19
N GLU A 297 21.87 10.64 12.47
CA GLU A 297 20.65 10.47 13.27
C GLU A 297 19.49 11.35 12.77
N TYR A 298 19.79 12.57 12.32
CA TYR A 298 18.78 13.44 11.69
C TYR A 298 18.25 12.77 10.42
N ASN A 299 19.14 12.31 9.54
CA ASN A 299 18.80 11.61 8.30
C ASN A 299 17.93 10.37 8.58
N LYS A 300 18.29 9.58 9.58
CA LYS A 300 17.50 8.41 9.99
C LYS A 300 16.06 8.80 10.30
N PHE A 301 15.83 9.79 11.17
CA PHE A 301 14.48 10.23 11.51
C PHE A 301 13.76 10.87 10.33
N ASN A 302 14.47 11.65 9.50
CA ASN A 302 13.92 12.29 8.29
C ASN A 302 13.44 11.22 7.28
N THR A 303 14.26 10.21 7.04
CA THR A 303 13.95 9.05 6.20
C THR A 303 12.74 8.28 6.73
N GLU A 304 12.67 8.03 8.04
CA GLU A 304 11.50 7.40 8.68
C GLU A 304 10.20 8.18 8.42
N ILE A 305 10.25 9.51 8.53
CA ILE A 305 9.11 10.38 8.24
C ILE A 305 8.75 10.31 6.75
N LYS A 306 9.73 10.40 5.85
CA LYS A 306 9.56 10.40 4.39
C LYS A 306 8.93 9.10 3.89
N ASP A 307 9.45 7.96 4.34
CA ASP A 307 8.94 6.64 3.93
C ASP A 307 7.49 6.43 4.36
N THR A 308 7.19 6.77 5.62
CA THR A 308 5.85 6.57 6.18
C THR A 308 4.84 7.55 5.58
N ILE A 309 5.17 8.85 5.48
CA ILE A 309 4.23 9.86 4.95
C ILE A 309 3.90 9.61 3.48
N LYS A 310 4.89 9.17 2.68
CA LYS A 310 4.68 8.83 1.27
C LYS A 310 3.59 7.77 1.13
N GLN A 311 3.71 6.66 1.86
CA GLN A 311 2.74 5.57 1.73
C GLN A 311 1.38 5.89 2.36
N LEU A 312 1.35 6.63 3.47
CA LEU A 312 0.09 7.12 4.04
C LEU A 312 -0.68 8.02 3.05
N LYS A 313 0.02 8.85 2.27
CA LYS A 313 -0.60 9.65 1.21
C LYS A 313 -1.13 8.79 0.05
N VAL A 314 -0.39 7.75 -0.35
CA VAL A 314 -0.87 6.81 -1.39
C VAL A 314 -2.15 6.12 -0.92
N VAL A 315 -2.20 5.69 0.34
CA VAL A 315 -3.42 5.14 0.96
C VAL A 315 -4.56 6.16 0.95
N GLN A 316 -4.32 7.40 1.42
CA GLN A 316 -5.34 8.45 1.41
C GLN A 316 -5.90 8.72 0.01
N LYS A 317 -5.02 8.77 -1.00
CA LYS A 317 -5.43 8.99 -2.39
C LYS A 317 -6.28 7.83 -2.91
N ALA A 318 -5.92 6.59 -2.57
CA ALA A 318 -6.66 5.40 -2.98
C ALA A 318 -8.02 5.25 -2.27
N ALA A 319 -8.09 5.60 -0.98
CA ALA A 319 -9.33 5.58 -0.19
C ALA A 319 -10.24 6.80 -0.44
N GLY A 320 -9.68 7.88 -0.99
CA GLY A 320 -10.34 9.15 -1.27
C GLY A 320 -9.93 10.26 -0.29
N SER A 321 -9.85 11.50 -0.78
CA SER A 321 -9.35 12.64 -0.01
C SER A 321 -10.13 12.93 1.28
N SER A 322 -11.43 12.60 1.31
CA SER A 322 -12.31 12.77 2.47
C SER A 322 -12.27 11.61 3.48
N PHE A 323 -11.47 10.56 3.23
CA PHE A 323 -11.38 9.42 4.13
C PHE A 323 -10.72 9.83 5.45
N ASP A 324 -11.37 9.54 6.58
CA ASP A 324 -10.77 9.70 7.91
C ASP A 324 -10.48 8.33 8.53
N ILE A 325 -9.19 8.02 8.64
CA ILE A 325 -8.69 6.80 9.27
C ILE A 325 -9.06 6.67 10.75
N ASN A 326 -9.35 7.78 11.43
CA ASN A 326 -9.73 7.78 12.84
C ASN A 326 -11.24 7.69 13.05
N SER A 327 -12.01 7.64 11.97
CA SER A 327 -13.46 7.51 12.08
C SER A 327 -13.83 6.12 12.63
N PRO A 328 -14.91 5.99 13.41
CA PRO A 328 -15.38 4.69 13.90
C PRO A 328 -15.66 3.66 12.80
N ASN A 329 -15.85 4.12 11.55
CA ASN A 329 -16.16 3.30 10.39
C ASN A 329 -14.98 3.12 9.42
N ALA A 330 -13.76 3.54 9.80
CA ALA A 330 -12.58 3.47 8.94
C ALA A 330 -12.29 2.05 8.45
N ALA A 331 -12.25 1.07 9.36
CA ALA A 331 -12.12 -0.35 9.00
C ALA A 331 -13.18 -0.82 8.00
N LYS A 332 -14.46 -0.53 8.25
CA LYS A 332 -15.56 -0.97 7.38
C LYS A 332 -15.44 -0.37 5.98
N ARG A 333 -15.07 0.91 5.91
CA ARG A 333 -14.84 1.60 4.66
C ARG A 333 -13.66 1.00 3.90
N LEU A 334 -12.52 0.80 4.55
CA LEU A 334 -11.35 0.16 3.94
C LEU A 334 -11.66 -1.26 3.47
N GLY A 335 -12.44 -2.04 4.24
CA GLY A 335 -12.89 -3.37 3.82
C GLY A 335 -13.75 -3.33 2.55
N THR A 336 -14.51 -2.25 2.34
CA THR A 336 -15.29 -2.01 1.12
C THR A 336 -14.39 -1.53 -0.02
N ASP A 337 -13.42 -0.66 0.24
CA ASP A 337 -12.54 -0.12 -0.81
C ASP A 337 -11.59 -1.21 -1.36
N VAL A 338 -11.20 -2.17 -0.53
CA VAL A 338 -10.38 -3.33 -0.94
C VAL A 338 -11.11 -4.23 -1.94
N ARG A 339 -12.43 -4.12 -2.09
CA ARG A 339 -13.19 -4.83 -3.15
C ARG A 339 -12.77 -4.42 -4.55
N ALA A 340 -12.25 -3.19 -4.70
CA ALA A 340 -11.71 -2.71 -5.97
C ALA A 340 -10.58 -3.60 -6.50
N LEU A 341 -9.93 -4.41 -5.66
CA LEU A 341 -8.91 -5.37 -6.08
C LEU A 341 -9.43 -6.44 -7.04
N MET A 342 -10.69 -6.86 -6.86
CA MET A 342 -11.34 -7.94 -7.64
C MET A 342 -12.12 -7.37 -8.82
N ALA A 343 -12.63 -6.16 -8.68
CA ALA A 343 -13.37 -5.51 -9.73
C ALA A 343 -12.45 -4.90 -10.80
N ASN A 344 -12.86 -4.95 -12.07
CA ASN A 344 -12.17 -4.25 -13.16
C ASN A 344 -12.47 -2.73 -13.13
N THR A 345 -12.10 -2.07 -12.03
CA THR A 345 -12.37 -0.65 -11.79
C THR A 345 -11.09 0.19 -11.92
N LYS A 346 -11.27 1.48 -12.18
CA LYS A 346 -10.17 2.46 -12.21
C LYS A 346 -9.36 2.49 -10.89
N ASN A 347 -9.99 2.14 -9.76
CA ASN A 347 -9.37 2.18 -8.43
C ASN A 347 -8.57 0.92 -8.07
N ARG A 348 -8.59 -0.13 -8.89
CA ARG A 348 -7.88 -1.39 -8.62
C ARG A 348 -6.38 -1.21 -8.43
N VAL A 349 -5.71 -0.55 -9.38
CA VAL A 349 -4.26 -0.36 -9.37
C VAL A 349 -3.83 0.57 -8.23
N PRO A 350 -4.44 1.75 -8.02
CA PRO A 350 -4.12 2.60 -6.87
C PRO A 350 -4.27 1.90 -5.51
N MET A 351 -5.31 1.08 -5.34
CA MET A 351 -5.53 0.33 -4.10
C MET A 351 -4.46 -0.76 -3.91
N MET A 352 -4.08 -1.46 -4.97
CA MET A 352 -2.96 -2.41 -4.95
C MET A 352 -1.65 -1.75 -4.51
N ASP A 353 -1.33 -0.60 -5.09
CA ASP A 353 -0.11 0.15 -4.77
C ASP A 353 -0.12 0.65 -3.32
N ALA A 354 -1.27 1.12 -2.85
CA ALA A 354 -1.47 1.53 -1.46
C ALA A 354 -1.21 0.39 -0.46
N ILE A 355 -1.79 -0.78 -0.72
CA ILE A 355 -1.63 -1.96 0.14
C ILE A 355 -0.17 -2.42 0.16
N ASN A 356 0.43 -2.62 -1.02
CA ASN A 356 1.81 -3.08 -1.14
C ASN A 356 2.79 -2.09 -0.49
N GLY A 357 2.57 -0.79 -0.72
CA GLY A 357 3.39 0.28 -0.18
C GLY A 357 3.34 0.33 1.35
N ILE A 358 2.15 0.30 1.94
CA ILE A 358 2.01 0.41 3.39
C ILE A 358 2.46 -0.86 4.12
N GLU A 359 2.19 -2.06 3.57
CA GLU A 359 2.70 -3.32 4.12
C GLU A 359 4.23 -3.37 4.00
N GLY A 360 4.79 -2.84 2.91
CA GLY A 360 6.24 -2.70 2.72
C GLY A 360 6.89 -1.82 3.78
N VAL A 361 6.29 -0.66 4.08
CA VAL A 361 6.75 0.24 5.17
C VAL A 361 6.62 -0.46 6.52
N ALA A 362 5.49 -1.09 6.82
CA ALA A 362 5.30 -1.80 8.08
C ALA A 362 6.34 -2.92 8.27
N LYS A 363 6.64 -3.68 7.22
CA LYS A 363 7.68 -4.72 7.22
C LYS A 363 9.07 -4.12 7.41
N LYS A 364 9.40 -3.03 6.71
CA LYS A 364 10.68 -2.30 6.86
C LYS A 364 10.92 -1.93 8.32
N TYR A 365 9.88 -1.45 9.00
CA TYR A 365 9.91 -1.04 10.41
C TYR A 365 9.59 -2.13 11.41
N LYS A 366 9.66 -3.41 11.01
CA LYS A 366 9.58 -4.58 11.90
C LYS A 366 8.22 -4.74 12.59
N MET A 367 7.12 -4.35 11.92
CA MET A 367 5.80 -4.83 12.32
C MET A 367 5.84 -6.37 12.36
N LYS A 368 5.29 -6.95 13.43
CA LYS A 368 5.20 -8.42 13.54
C LYS A 368 4.50 -8.97 12.28
N PRO A 369 5.00 -10.04 11.67
CA PRO A 369 4.34 -10.69 10.55
C PRO A 369 2.88 -10.99 10.93
N GLY A 370 1.96 -10.42 10.18
CA GLY A 370 0.52 -10.59 10.35
C GLY A 370 -0.09 -11.05 9.04
N ALA A 371 -1.42 -11.10 9.00
CA ALA A 371 -2.13 -11.49 7.80
C ALA A 371 -1.94 -10.48 6.66
N SER A 372 -1.70 -10.97 5.44
CA SER A 372 -1.65 -10.11 4.26
C SER A 372 -3.04 -9.59 3.92
N ILE A 373 -3.17 -8.27 3.75
CA ILE A 373 -4.44 -7.62 3.37
C ILE A 373 -4.94 -8.20 2.04
N LYS A 374 -4.04 -8.38 1.07
CA LYS A 374 -4.36 -8.88 -0.27
C LYS A 374 -4.88 -10.32 -0.25
N LYS A 375 -4.22 -11.23 0.50
CA LYS A 375 -4.69 -12.62 0.63
C LYS A 375 -6.05 -12.69 1.33
N LEU A 376 -6.23 -11.91 2.39
CA LEU A 376 -7.51 -11.79 3.08
C LEU A 376 -8.62 -11.25 2.16
N ALA A 377 -8.28 -10.32 1.26
CA ALA A 377 -9.21 -9.79 0.26
C ALA A 377 -9.67 -10.86 -0.74
N TYR A 378 -8.76 -11.70 -1.26
CA TYR A 378 -9.13 -12.79 -2.16
C TYR A 378 -10.01 -13.82 -1.47
N ILE A 379 -9.61 -14.24 -0.27
CA ILE A 379 -10.39 -15.25 0.47
C ILE A 379 -11.78 -14.73 0.82
N VAL A 380 -11.95 -13.45 1.16
CA VAL A 380 -13.29 -12.95 1.46
C VAL A 380 -14.20 -12.94 0.22
N ASP A 381 -13.64 -12.67 -0.96
CA ASP A 381 -14.36 -12.73 -2.24
C ASP A 381 -14.81 -14.18 -2.52
N ASP A 382 -13.89 -15.15 -2.41
CA ASP A 382 -14.19 -16.59 -2.55
C ASP A 382 -15.28 -17.04 -1.57
N LEU A 383 -15.21 -16.61 -0.30
CA LEU A 383 -16.20 -16.97 0.72
C LEU A 383 -17.57 -16.38 0.40
N GLU A 384 -17.65 -15.15 -0.10
CA GLU A 384 -18.92 -14.55 -0.52
C GLU A 384 -19.46 -15.16 -1.82
N ASP A 385 -18.59 -15.70 -2.67
CA ASP A 385 -19.00 -16.47 -3.84
C ASP A 385 -19.59 -17.84 -3.49
N ILE A 386 -19.01 -18.53 -2.52
CA ILE A 386 -19.49 -19.84 -2.03
C ILE A 386 -20.80 -19.68 -1.25
N PHE A 387 -20.85 -18.74 -0.30
CA PHE A 387 -21.97 -18.64 0.66
C PHE A 387 -23.01 -17.58 0.29
N GLY A 388 -22.75 -16.81 -0.76
CA GLY A 388 -23.48 -15.58 -1.03
C GLY A 388 -23.07 -14.47 -0.07
N ALA A 389 -23.35 -13.23 -0.46
CA ALA A 389 -23.00 -12.11 0.39
C ALA A 389 -23.87 -12.07 1.66
N SER A 390 -23.28 -11.75 2.82
CA SER A 390 -23.98 -11.76 4.11
C SER A 390 -25.13 -10.75 4.20
N SER A 391 -25.18 -9.75 3.30
CA SER A 391 -26.29 -8.78 3.21
C SER A 391 -26.93 -8.82 1.82
N GLN A 392 -28.24 -8.54 1.73
CA GLN A 392 -29.00 -8.42 0.46
C GLN A 392 -28.40 -7.38 -0.52
N THR A 393 -27.44 -6.57 -0.08
CA THR A 393 -26.70 -5.55 -0.84
C THR A 393 -25.18 -5.82 -0.92
N GLY A 394 -24.73 -7.06 -0.74
CA GLY A 394 -23.29 -7.38 -0.70
C GLY A 394 -22.56 -7.35 -2.06
N PHE A 395 -21.38 -7.98 -2.17
CA PHE A 395 -20.44 -7.82 -3.31
C PHE A 395 -21.08 -8.05 -4.70
N ARG A 396 -22.07 -8.94 -4.80
CA ARG A 396 -22.74 -9.31 -6.07
C ARG A 396 -23.82 -8.31 -6.55
N PRO A 397 -24.77 -7.86 -5.71
CA PRO A 397 -25.82 -6.92 -6.13
C PRO A 397 -25.37 -5.70 -6.95
N GLU A 398 -24.23 -5.07 -6.67
CA GLU A 398 -23.75 -3.89 -7.44
C GLU A 398 -23.28 -4.26 -8.86
N ILE A 399 -22.60 -5.40 -9.03
CA ILE A 399 -22.16 -5.89 -10.35
C ILE A 399 -23.36 -6.39 -11.17
N THR A 400 -24.27 -7.14 -10.54
CA THR A 400 -25.47 -7.65 -11.21
C THR A 400 -26.43 -6.53 -11.60
N LYS A 401 -26.49 -5.44 -10.82
CA LYS A 401 -27.30 -4.25 -11.14
C LYS A 401 -26.75 -3.53 -12.38
N GLY A 402 -25.43 -3.39 -12.52
CA GLY A 402 -24.80 -2.82 -13.73
C GLY A 402 -25.07 -3.64 -15.00
N ILE A 403 -25.11 -4.97 -14.91
CA ILE A 403 -25.45 -5.85 -16.05
C ILE A 403 -26.97 -5.78 -16.35
N LYS A 404 -27.83 -5.77 -15.32
CA LYS A 404 -29.28 -5.59 -15.51
C LYS A 404 -29.65 -4.23 -16.09
N ASP A 405 -28.93 -3.18 -15.72
CA ASP A 405 -29.15 -1.83 -16.24
C ASP A 405 -28.63 -1.69 -17.68
N ALA A 406 -27.56 -2.41 -18.06
CA ALA A 406 -27.13 -2.52 -19.45
C ALA A 406 -28.12 -3.30 -20.34
N ILE A 407 -28.75 -4.36 -19.80
CA ILE A 407 -29.80 -5.11 -20.48
C ILE A 407 -31.10 -4.29 -20.60
N LYS A 408 -31.45 -3.50 -19.57
CA LYS A 408 -32.62 -2.61 -19.60
C LYS A 408 -32.40 -1.33 -20.42
N GLY A 409 -31.16 -0.85 -20.54
CA GLY A 409 -30.81 0.32 -21.35
C GLY A 409 -30.61 0.03 -22.84
N GLY A 410 -30.59 -1.24 -23.25
CA GLY A 410 -30.34 -1.70 -24.61
C GLY A 410 -31.54 -2.28 -25.36
N THR A 411 -32.77 -2.02 -24.93
CA THR A 411 -33.98 -2.50 -25.64
C THR A 411 -34.70 -1.35 -26.35
N SER A 412 -34.19 -0.99 -27.54
CA SER A 412 -35.06 -0.45 -28.59
C SER A 412 -35.78 -1.63 -29.24
N ALA A 413 -37.09 -1.49 -29.38
CA ALA A 413 -38.01 -2.52 -29.86
C ALA A 413 -37.59 -3.13 -31.21
N ILE A 414 -37.17 -4.40 -31.20
CA ILE A 414 -37.29 -5.30 -32.34
C ILE A 414 -37.71 -6.67 -31.78
N ASP A 415 -38.78 -7.22 -32.36
CA ASP A 415 -39.35 -8.54 -32.13
C ASP A 415 -38.28 -9.60 -31.80
N MET A 416 -38.42 -10.22 -30.62
CA MET A 416 -37.91 -11.56 -30.38
C MET A 416 -39.06 -12.41 -29.85
N THR A 417 -39.91 -12.81 -30.79
CA THR A 417 -40.62 -14.08 -30.75
C THR A 417 -39.61 -15.20 -30.43
N GLU A 418 -40.00 -16.05 -29.47
CA GLU A 418 -39.50 -17.41 -29.19
C GLU A 418 -38.12 -17.78 -29.78
N ASN A 419 -37.06 -17.77 -28.94
CA ASN A 419 -35.93 -18.73 -28.93
C ASN A 419 -34.52 -18.20 -28.55
N VAL A 420 -34.32 -16.97 -28.04
CA VAL A 420 -32.95 -16.50 -27.71
C VAL A 420 -32.72 -16.09 -26.24
N VAL A 421 -33.72 -16.14 -25.37
CA VAL A 421 -33.60 -15.54 -24.01
C VAL A 421 -33.15 -16.49 -22.89
N VAL A 422 -33.01 -17.81 -23.06
CA VAL A 422 -32.81 -18.70 -21.88
C VAL A 422 -31.52 -19.55 -21.86
N LYS A 423 -30.80 -19.72 -22.98
CA LYS A 423 -29.66 -20.66 -23.00
C LYS A 423 -28.34 -20.17 -22.38
N GLY A 424 -28.24 -18.91 -21.97
CA GLY A 424 -27.03 -18.38 -21.30
C GLY A 424 -27.05 -18.47 -19.77
N ILE A 425 -28.20 -18.79 -19.17
CA ILE A 425 -28.40 -18.83 -17.71
C ILE A 425 -28.58 -20.28 -17.20
N GLU A 426 -29.03 -21.21 -18.05
CA GLU A 426 -29.31 -22.60 -17.64
C GLU A 426 -28.06 -23.48 -17.48
N SER A 427 -26.96 -23.22 -18.19
CA SER A 427 -25.74 -24.03 -18.08
C SER A 427 -24.93 -23.81 -16.78
N GLY A 428 -25.40 -22.95 -15.86
CA GLY A 428 -24.84 -22.77 -14.52
C GLY A 428 -25.73 -23.24 -13.37
N ILE A 429 -26.93 -23.77 -13.65
CA ILE A 429 -27.94 -24.11 -12.62
C ILE A 429 -28.14 -25.63 -12.44
N GLU A 430 -27.73 -26.47 -13.40
CA GLU A 430 -27.96 -27.93 -13.32
C GLU A 430 -26.91 -28.76 -12.55
N VAL A 431 -26.12 -28.16 -11.65
CA VAL A 431 -25.34 -28.89 -10.61
C VAL A 431 -25.62 -28.36 -9.19
N LEU A 432 -26.75 -27.66 -8.98
CA LEU A 432 -27.15 -27.14 -7.67
C LEU A 432 -28.12 -28.06 -6.89
N SER A 433 -28.02 -29.38 -7.09
CA SER A 433 -28.67 -30.36 -6.21
C SER A 433 -27.60 -30.96 -5.27
N ASP A 434 -27.74 -30.69 -3.97
CA ASP A 434 -26.99 -31.26 -2.82
C ASP A 434 -25.72 -30.55 -2.29
N VAL A 435 -25.57 -29.23 -2.44
CA VAL A 435 -24.62 -28.48 -1.59
C VAL A 435 -25.22 -28.25 -0.20
N ASP A 436 -24.72 -28.96 0.80
CA ASP A 436 -25.04 -28.70 2.21
C ASP A 436 -24.12 -27.58 2.72
N GLU A 437 -24.66 -26.37 2.73
CA GLU A 437 -23.94 -25.19 3.19
C GLU A 437 -23.39 -25.35 4.63
N SER A 438 -24.09 -26.06 5.50
CA SER A 438 -23.61 -26.32 6.86
C SER A 438 -22.39 -27.23 6.87
N GLN A 439 -22.33 -28.21 5.95
CA GLN A 439 -21.15 -29.04 5.74
C GLN A 439 -20.01 -28.22 5.14
N ALA A 440 -20.26 -27.36 4.16
CA ALA A 440 -19.24 -26.46 3.61
C ALA A 440 -18.59 -25.58 4.70
N PHE A 441 -19.39 -24.98 5.59
CA PHE A 441 -18.87 -24.24 6.76
C PHE A 441 -17.97 -25.11 7.65
N ASN A 442 -18.42 -26.32 7.99
CA ASN A 442 -17.67 -27.22 8.87
C ASN A 442 -16.35 -27.68 8.25
N ILE A 443 -16.34 -27.96 6.95
CA ILE A 443 -15.14 -28.37 6.21
C ILE A 443 -14.11 -27.24 6.18
N LEU A 444 -14.52 -26.03 5.80
CA LEU A 444 -13.63 -24.86 5.79
C LEU A 444 -13.08 -24.56 7.20
N GLU A 445 -13.92 -24.66 8.23
CA GLU A 445 -13.47 -24.47 9.61
C GLU A 445 -12.43 -25.53 10.03
N GLN A 446 -12.63 -26.80 9.64
CA GLN A 446 -11.64 -27.86 9.89
C GLN A 446 -10.33 -27.62 9.13
N MET A 447 -10.40 -27.19 7.87
CA MET A 447 -9.22 -26.86 7.06
C MET A 447 -8.41 -25.71 7.66
N LEU A 448 -9.09 -24.69 8.18
CA LEU A 448 -8.46 -23.52 8.79
C LEU A 448 -7.90 -23.80 10.20
N LYS A 449 -8.40 -24.80 10.92
CA LYS A 449 -7.89 -25.18 12.24
C LYS A 449 -6.64 -26.06 12.20
N ARG A 450 -6.49 -26.85 11.13
CA ARG A 450 -5.27 -27.63 10.82
C ARG A 450 -4.09 -26.71 10.56
#